data_AF-A0A3C2BE99-F1
#
_entry.id   AF-A0A3C2BE99-F1
#
_cell.length_a   1.000
_cell.length_b   1.000
_cell.length_c   1.000
_cell.angle_alpha   90.00
_cell.angle_beta   90.00
_cell.angle_gamma   90.00
#
_symmetry.space_group_name_H-M   'P 1'
#
loop_
_entity.id
_entity.type
_entity.pdbx_description
1 polymer ?
#
loop_
_entity_poly.entity_id
_entity_poly.type
_entity_poly.pdbx_seq_one_letter_code
_entity_poly.pdbx_strand_id
1 'polypeptide(L)'
;MEKKPARAVALLPIGVFLVLYLGLGCLFEYGLKIEMGFYNIPIVVAFLAAILVACLQNRALSFDEKLEVMAKGVGDKNIMTMILIFLTAGVFVGVVGRSSAESVAYFMLAHIPARFAVAVLFVVSCFVSTAMGTSCGTITLIVPIAVAVAKASGFHLALCIGSVMGGAMFGDNLSFISDTTIAACSTQGCEMKDKFRTNFRIALPAALVTLALIIVFSLKSDIGAVEIPEYHLLQTVPYLLVLIGGVAGVNVFLVLLTGIFSGTIIMLATGAVHPTELLGNMGSGASGMFET
;
A
#
# COMPACT_ATOMS: atom_id res chain seq x y z
N MET A 1 -37.27 0.16 -13.08
CA MET A 1 -36.86 1.55 -12.81
C MET A 1 -36.30 2.14 -14.09
N GLU A 2 -36.92 3.19 -14.60
CA GLU A 2 -36.41 3.97 -15.74
C GLU A 2 -35.05 4.58 -15.35
N LYS A 3 -33.98 4.29 -16.11
CA LYS A 3 -32.66 4.87 -15.87
C LYS A 3 -32.72 6.36 -16.20
N LYS A 4 -32.86 7.20 -15.16
CA LYS A 4 -32.71 8.66 -15.30
C LYS A 4 -31.32 8.97 -15.90
N PRO A 5 -31.22 9.98 -16.78
CA PRO A 5 -29.95 10.32 -17.40
C PRO A 5 -28.94 10.75 -16.35
N ALA A 6 -27.70 10.26 -16.48
CA ALA A 6 -26.60 10.64 -15.61
C ALA A 6 -26.38 12.16 -15.70
N ARG A 7 -26.38 12.84 -14.54
CA ARG A 7 -26.16 14.28 -14.45
C ARG A 7 -24.78 14.53 -13.84
N ALA A 8 -23.98 15.38 -14.48
CA ALA A 8 -22.64 15.76 -13.98
C ALA A 8 -22.66 16.28 -12.53
N VAL A 9 -23.78 16.86 -12.11
CA VAL A 9 -24.01 17.32 -10.72
C VAL A 9 -23.79 16.21 -9.68
N ALA A 10 -23.98 14.93 -10.02
CA ALA A 10 -23.73 13.81 -9.11
C ALA A 10 -22.25 13.67 -8.69
N LEU A 11 -21.31 14.28 -9.42
CA LEU A 11 -19.88 14.26 -9.11
C LEU A 11 -19.44 15.40 -8.18
N LEU A 12 -20.35 16.30 -7.80
CA LEU A 12 -20.02 17.47 -6.97
C LEU A 12 -19.40 17.10 -5.60
N PRO A 13 -19.82 16.02 -4.90
CA PRO A 13 -19.14 15.57 -3.68
C PRO A 13 -17.65 15.27 -3.90
N ILE A 14 -17.32 14.60 -5.01
CA ILE A 14 -15.93 14.32 -5.40
C ILE A 14 -15.20 15.63 -5.69
N GLY A 15 -15.83 16.56 -6.39
CA GLY A 15 -15.26 17.89 -6.65
C GLY A 15 -14.96 18.67 -5.36
N VAL A 16 -15.85 18.61 -4.38
CA VAL A 16 -15.67 19.25 -3.07
C VAL A 16 -14.50 18.62 -2.31
N PHE A 17 -14.43 17.28 -2.29
CA PHE A 17 -13.29 16.58 -1.70
C PHE A 17 -11.97 17.02 -2.35
N LEU A 18 -11.90 17.05 -3.69
CA LEU A 18 -10.70 17.45 -4.42
C LEU A 18 -10.33 18.90 -4.16
N VAL A 19 -11.28 19.83 -4.15
CA VAL A 19 -11.00 21.24 -3.88
C VAL A 19 -10.51 21.44 -2.44
N LEU A 20 -11.14 20.78 -1.46
CA LEU A 20 -10.73 20.89 -0.06
C LEU A 20 -9.39 20.22 0.19
N TYR A 21 -9.18 19.00 -0.28
CA TYR A 21 -7.94 18.27 0.00
C TYR A 21 -6.79 18.72 -0.92
N LEU A 22 -6.94 18.56 -2.23
CA LEU A 22 -5.90 18.89 -3.21
C LEU A 22 -5.74 20.41 -3.35
N GLY A 23 -6.84 21.17 -3.37
CA GLY A 23 -6.78 22.62 -3.51
C GLY A 23 -6.15 23.31 -2.30
N LEU A 24 -6.57 22.98 -1.07
CA LEU A 24 -5.90 23.50 0.12
C LEU A 24 -4.49 22.96 0.25
N GLY A 25 -4.23 21.70 -0.12
CA GLY A 25 -2.89 21.09 -0.05
C GLY A 25 -1.90 21.85 -0.94
N CYS A 26 -2.28 22.08 -2.20
CA CYS A 26 -1.50 22.88 -3.12
C CYS A 26 -1.32 24.32 -2.64
N LEU A 27 -2.36 24.93 -2.07
CA LEU A 27 -2.27 26.27 -1.50
C LEU A 27 -1.30 26.32 -0.31
N PHE A 28 -1.37 25.35 0.61
CA PHE A 28 -0.55 25.34 1.81
C PHE A 28 0.91 25.05 1.49
N GLU A 29 1.19 24.03 0.68
CA GLU A 29 2.55 23.62 0.35
C GLU A 29 3.22 24.56 -0.65
N TYR A 30 2.57 24.90 -1.76
CA TYR A 30 3.19 25.70 -2.83
C TYR A 30 2.87 27.19 -2.74
N GLY A 31 1.65 27.55 -2.33
CA GLY A 31 1.23 28.95 -2.22
C GLY A 31 1.78 29.64 -0.97
N LEU A 32 1.55 29.03 0.20
CA LEU A 32 1.91 29.55 1.51
C LEU A 32 3.28 29.04 2.00
N LYS A 33 3.88 28.07 1.30
CA LYS A 33 5.19 27.48 1.62
C LYS A 33 5.25 26.89 3.03
N ILE A 34 4.14 26.31 3.48
CA ILE A 34 4.08 25.52 4.71
C ILE A 34 4.70 24.16 4.40
N GLU A 35 5.77 23.82 5.12
CA GLU A 35 6.42 22.52 4.98
C GLU A 35 5.42 21.40 5.24
N MET A 36 5.36 20.43 4.32
CA MET A 36 4.43 19.31 4.38
C MET A 36 2.96 19.76 4.49
N GLY A 37 2.58 20.84 3.78
CA GLY A 37 1.26 21.48 3.86
C GLY A 37 0.06 20.53 3.71
N PHE A 38 0.18 19.44 2.95
CA PHE A 38 -0.86 18.41 2.81
C PHE A 38 -1.18 17.69 4.13
N TYR A 39 -0.21 17.51 5.02
CA TYR A 39 -0.39 16.83 6.31
C TYR A 39 -1.18 17.68 7.31
N ASN A 40 -1.30 18.98 7.08
CA ASN A 40 -2.10 19.87 7.92
C ASN A 40 -3.60 19.80 7.61
N ILE A 41 -4.01 19.06 6.57
CA ILE A 41 -5.40 19.00 6.13
C ILE A 41 -6.00 17.68 6.59
N PRO A 42 -6.92 17.69 7.57
CA PRO A 42 -7.57 16.46 8.01
C PRO A 42 -8.45 15.90 6.90
N ILE A 43 -8.01 14.82 6.26
CA ILE A 43 -8.70 14.15 5.14
C ILE A 43 -10.11 13.75 5.56
N VAL A 44 -10.29 13.27 6.79
CA VAL A 44 -11.60 12.95 7.37
C VAL A 44 -12.56 14.14 7.33
N VAL A 45 -12.08 15.36 7.62
CA VAL A 45 -12.93 16.58 7.58
C VAL A 45 -13.31 16.92 6.14
N ALA A 46 -12.38 16.81 5.20
CA ALA A 46 -12.68 17.01 3.77
C ALA A 46 -13.69 15.97 3.25
N PHE A 47 -13.56 14.70 3.68
CA PHE A 47 -14.53 13.64 3.36
C PHE A 47 -15.91 13.92 3.98
N LEU A 48 -15.98 14.34 5.24
CA LEU A 48 -17.26 14.68 5.87
C LEU A 48 -17.97 15.83 5.16
N ALA A 49 -17.22 16.85 4.72
CA ALA A 49 -17.77 17.94 3.91
C ALA A 49 -18.32 17.44 2.56
N ALA A 50 -17.58 16.54 1.88
CA ALA A 50 -18.05 15.91 0.65
C ALA A 50 -19.32 15.06 0.86
N ILE A 51 -19.37 14.27 1.95
CA ILE A 51 -20.54 13.47 2.33
C ILE A 51 -21.74 14.37 2.62
N LEU A 52 -21.55 15.48 3.34
CA LEU A 52 -22.62 16.45 3.61
C LEU A 52 -23.21 16.97 2.30
N VAL A 53 -22.37 17.32 1.34
CA VAL A 53 -22.81 17.74 0.01
C VAL A 53 -23.59 16.65 -0.71
N ALA A 54 -23.14 15.40 -0.66
CA ALA A 54 -23.88 14.26 -1.22
C ALA A 54 -25.28 14.12 -0.57
N CYS A 55 -25.35 14.27 0.75
CA CYS A 55 -26.59 14.25 1.51
C CYS A 55 -27.53 15.40 1.13
N LEU A 56 -27.01 16.60 0.86
CA LEU A 56 -27.81 17.76 0.44
C LEU A 56 -28.30 17.66 -1.00
N GLN A 57 -27.55 16.97 -1.88
CA GLN A 57 -27.95 16.74 -3.27
C GLN A 57 -29.08 15.73 -3.39
N ASN A 58 -29.03 14.66 -2.60
CA ASN A 58 -30.07 13.65 -2.61
C ASN A 58 -31.25 14.05 -1.70
N ARG A 59 -32.09 14.99 -2.18
CA ARG A 59 -33.28 15.44 -1.43
C ARG A 59 -34.42 14.41 -1.41
N ALA A 60 -34.32 13.32 -2.16
CA ALA A 60 -35.38 12.32 -2.27
C ALA A 60 -35.41 11.36 -1.07
N LEU A 61 -34.28 11.17 -0.40
CA LEU A 61 -34.17 10.30 0.78
C LEU A 61 -34.17 11.14 2.06
N SER A 62 -34.76 10.57 3.11
CA SER A 62 -34.59 11.03 4.50
C SER A 62 -33.13 10.88 4.95
N PHE A 63 -32.78 11.47 6.09
CA PHE A 63 -31.42 11.35 6.63
C PHE A 63 -31.09 9.90 7.03
N ASP A 64 -32.02 9.20 7.65
CA ASP A 64 -31.83 7.81 8.07
C ASP A 64 -31.63 6.87 6.88
N GLU A 65 -32.41 7.05 5.80
CA GLU A 65 -32.21 6.28 4.56
C GLU A 65 -30.85 6.56 3.92
N LYS A 66 -30.33 7.80 4.02
CA LYS A 66 -28.97 8.11 3.56
C LYS A 66 -27.92 7.39 4.40
N LEU A 67 -28.08 7.35 5.73
CA LEU A 67 -27.20 6.59 6.60
C LEU A 67 -27.20 5.10 6.23
N GLU A 68 -28.37 4.53 5.94
CA GLU A 68 -28.48 3.12 5.53
C GLU A 68 -27.77 2.86 4.19
N VAL A 69 -27.92 3.75 3.21
CA VAL A 69 -27.20 3.65 1.92
C VAL A 69 -25.69 3.72 2.13
N MET A 70 -25.22 4.64 2.98
CA MET A 70 -23.80 4.75 3.31
C MET A 70 -23.28 3.50 4.03
N ALA A 71 -24.03 2.99 5.00
CA ALA A 71 -23.67 1.76 5.73
C ALA A 71 -23.56 0.55 4.81
N LYS A 72 -24.48 0.40 3.85
CA LYS A 72 -24.41 -0.64 2.80
C LYS A 72 -23.17 -0.48 1.93
N GLY A 73 -22.80 0.74 1.58
CA GLY A 73 -21.58 1.03 0.83
C GLY A 73 -20.30 0.66 1.61
N VAL A 74 -20.22 1.05 2.88
CA VAL A 74 -19.09 0.71 3.77
C VAL A 74 -18.98 -0.80 3.98
N GLY A 75 -20.11 -1.50 4.03
CA GLY A 75 -20.19 -2.96 4.14
C GLY A 75 -19.82 -3.73 2.86
N ASP A 76 -19.37 -3.05 1.79
CA ASP A 76 -18.89 -3.74 0.59
C ASP A 76 -17.75 -4.71 0.94
N LYS A 77 -17.81 -5.92 0.38
CA LYS A 77 -16.87 -7.00 0.68
C LYS A 77 -15.42 -6.57 0.44
N ASN A 78 -15.16 -5.83 -0.62
CA ASN A 78 -13.79 -5.46 -1.01
C ASN A 78 -13.24 -4.39 -0.05
N ILE A 79 -14.07 -3.43 0.33
CA ILE A 79 -13.72 -2.41 1.33
C ILE A 79 -13.40 -3.07 2.68
N MET A 80 -14.27 -3.97 3.15
CA MET A 80 -14.05 -4.70 4.40
C MET A 80 -12.80 -5.58 4.34
N THR A 81 -12.56 -6.27 3.22
CA THR A 81 -11.35 -7.07 3.02
C THR A 81 -10.10 -6.21 3.07
N MET A 82 -10.11 -5.04 2.42
CA MET A 82 -8.99 -4.10 2.44
C MET A 82 -8.68 -3.62 3.87
N ILE A 83 -9.70 -3.19 4.63
CA ILE A 83 -9.54 -2.76 6.03
C ILE A 83 -8.90 -3.86 6.88
N LEU A 84 -9.39 -5.10 6.76
CA LEU A 84 -8.84 -6.23 7.50
C LEU A 84 -7.40 -6.55 7.11
N ILE A 85 -7.05 -6.46 5.83
CA ILE A 85 -5.66 -6.64 5.36
C ILE A 85 -4.75 -5.58 5.97
N PHE A 86 -5.14 -4.30 5.95
CA PHE A 86 -4.35 -3.23 6.56
C PHE A 86 -4.16 -3.45 8.06
N LEU A 87 -5.23 -3.73 8.80
CA LEU A 87 -5.13 -4.00 10.24
C LEU A 87 -4.22 -5.20 10.54
N THR A 88 -4.38 -6.30 9.80
CA THR A 88 -3.55 -7.50 9.96
C THR A 88 -2.09 -7.21 9.58
N ALA A 89 -1.85 -6.42 8.55
CA ALA A 89 -0.50 -6.02 8.16
C ALA A 89 0.15 -5.08 9.20
N GLY A 90 -0.61 -4.17 9.80
CA GLY A 90 -0.17 -3.36 10.93
C GLY A 90 0.20 -4.23 12.13
N VAL A 91 -0.64 -5.20 12.49
CA VAL A 91 -0.34 -6.20 13.52
C VAL A 91 0.93 -6.97 13.17
N PHE A 92 1.09 -7.42 11.93
CA PHE A 92 2.29 -8.11 11.46
C PHE A 92 3.54 -7.26 11.68
N VAL A 93 3.54 -5.99 11.24
CA VAL A 93 4.64 -5.04 11.46
C VAL A 93 4.90 -4.84 12.96
N GLY A 94 3.85 -4.77 13.77
CA GLY A 94 3.95 -4.70 15.23
C GLY A 94 4.62 -5.94 15.84
N VAL A 95 4.28 -7.14 15.38
CA VAL A 95 4.87 -8.40 15.86
C VAL A 95 6.34 -8.51 15.49
N VAL A 96 6.67 -8.36 14.20
CA VAL A 96 8.03 -8.60 13.69
C VAL A 96 8.97 -7.42 13.97
N GLY A 97 8.41 -6.24 14.26
CA GLY A 97 9.15 -5.03 14.53
C GLY A 97 9.94 -4.52 13.33
N ARG A 98 10.63 -3.38 13.54
CA ARG A 98 11.51 -2.78 12.52
C ARG A 98 12.74 -3.65 12.25
N SER A 99 13.25 -4.34 13.27
CA SER A 99 14.47 -5.16 13.18
C SER A 99 14.36 -6.29 12.16
N SER A 100 13.17 -6.86 12.00
CA SER A 100 12.90 -7.89 10.99
C SER A 100 12.96 -7.33 9.56
N ALA A 101 12.35 -6.16 9.32
CA ALA A 101 12.42 -5.49 8.02
C ALA A 101 13.84 -4.99 7.68
N GLU A 102 14.53 -4.45 8.68
CA GLU A 102 15.95 -4.08 8.60
C GLU A 102 16.81 -5.30 8.27
N SER A 103 16.57 -6.44 8.92
CA SER A 103 17.31 -7.68 8.64
C SER A 103 17.13 -8.15 7.18
N VAL A 104 15.93 -8.02 6.61
CA VAL A 104 15.68 -8.33 5.19
C VAL A 104 16.42 -7.35 4.29
N ALA A 105 16.37 -6.06 4.59
CA ALA A 105 17.07 -5.03 3.82
C ALA A 105 18.60 -5.22 3.85
N TYR A 106 19.17 -5.50 5.02
CA TYR A 106 20.62 -5.68 5.18
C TYR A 106 21.09 -7.00 4.57
N PHE A 107 20.30 -8.07 4.69
CA PHE A 107 20.54 -9.31 3.95
C PHE A 107 20.56 -9.07 2.44
N MET A 108 19.61 -8.29 1.92
CA MET A 108 19.58 -7.92 0.50
C MET A 108 20.81 -7.11 0.10
N LEU A 109 21.19 -6.08 0.87
CA LEU A 109 22.36 -5.22 0.60
C LEU A 109 23.70 -5.96 0.73
N ALA A 110 23.76 -7.03 1.53
CA ALA A 110 24.95 -7.88 1.65
C ALA A 110 25.21 -8.74 0.40
N HIS A 111 24.16 -9.08 -0.35
CA HIS A 111 24.25 -9.98 -1.51
C HIS A 111 24.06 -9.27 -2.84
N ILE A 112 23.40 -8.11 -2.85
CA ILE A 112 23.09 -7.33 -4.04
C ILE A 112 23.80 -5.98 -3.94
N PRO A 113 24.53 -5.55 -4.99
CA PRO A 113 25.12 -4.22 -5.00
C PRO A 113 24.06 -3.15 -4.73
N ALA A 114 24.30 -2.28 -3.75
CA ALA A 114 23.31 -1.30 -3.29
C ALA A 114 22.72 -0.46 -4.44
N ARG A 115 23.50 -0.12 -5.46
CA ARG A 115 23.05 0.55 -6.69
C ARG A 115 21.88 -0.12 -7.43
N PHE A 116 21.58 -1.39 -7.17
CA PHE A 116 20.43 -2.11 -7.73
C PHE A 116 19.31 -2.35 -6.71
N ALA A 117 19.50 -2.02 -5.43
CA ALA A 117 18.54 -2.28 -4.36
C ALA A 117 17.15 -1.70 -4.66
N VAL A 118 17.09 -0.45 -5.14
CA VAL A 118 15.83 0.21 -5.50
C VAL A 118 15.13 -0.48 -6.68
N ALA A 119 15.89 -0.91 -7.68
CA ALA A 119 15.35 -1.67 -8.81
C ALA A 119 14.80 -3.04 -8.36
N VAL A 120 15.50 -3.71 -7.44
CA VAL A 120 15.02 -4.96 -6.84
C VAL A 120 13.71 -4.74 -6.08
N LEU A 121 13.59 -3.67 -5.29
CA LEU A 121 12.34 -3.32 -4.61
C LEU A 121 11.19 -3.19 -5.60
N PHE A 122 11.39 -2.43 -6.69
CA PHE A 122 10.37 -2.28 -7.74
C PHE A 122 9.95 -3.63 -8.34
N VAL A 123 10.91 -4.46 -8.74
CA VAL A 123 10.63 -5.76 -9.38
C VAL A 123 9.93 -6.71 -8.43
N VAL A 124 10.39 -6.82 -7.18
CA VAL A 124 9.75 -7.65 -6.16
C VAL A 124 8.32 -7.17 -5.91
N SER A 125 8.09 -5.86 -5.81
CA SER A 125 6.74 -5.30 -5.67
C SER A 125 5.84 -5.64 -6.87
N CYS A 126 6.35 -5.58 -8.10
CA CYS A 126 5.62 -6.02 -9.29
C CYS A 126 5.16 -7.48 -9.18
N PHE A 127 6.08 -8.39 -8.85
CA PHE A 127 5.78 -9.82 -8.78
C PHE A 127 4.82 -10.16 -7.64
N VAL A 128 5.13 -9.66 -6.44
CA VAL A 128 4.32 -9.90 -5.24
C VAL A 128 2.89 -9.38 -5.46
N SER A 129 2.74 -8.16 -5.99
CA SER A 129 1.39 -7.61 -6.21
C SER A 129 0.63 -8.28 -7.35
N THR A 130 1.31 -8.73 -8.41
CA THR A 130 0.67 -9.52 -9.48
C THR A 130 0.12 -10.84 -8.93
N ALA A 131 0.92 -11.52 -8.11
CA ALA A 131 0.56 -12.82 -7.55
C ALA A 131 -0.51 -12.72 -6.46
N MET A 132 -0.42 -11.72 -5.58
CA MET A 132 -1.35 -11.50 -4.47
C MET A 132 -2.65 -10.80 -4.89
N GLY A 133 -2.62 -10.04 -5.98
CA GLY A 133 -3.75 -9.25 -6.45
C GLY A 133 -4.20 -8.12 -5.53
N THR A 134 -3.26 -7.54 -4.78
CA THR A 134 -3.50 -6.34 -3.98
C THR A 134 -2.28 -5.44 -3.96
N SER A 135 -2.49 -4.17 -4.29
CA SER A 135 -1.48 -3.12 -4.18
C SER A 135 -1.23 -2.75 -2.71
N CYS A 136 -2.30 -2.54 -1.95
CA CYS A 136 -2.27 -2.21 -0.53
C CYS A 136 -1.46 -3.21 0.30
N GLY A 137 -1.75 -4.52 0.18
CA GLY A 137 -1.01 -5.55 0.92
C GLY A 137 0.49 -5.59 0.55
N THR A 138 0.81 -5.37 -0.73
CA THR A 138 2.19 -5.32 -1.21
C THR A 138 2.94 -4.10 -0.68
N ILE A 139 2.30 -2.93 -0.66
CA ILE A 139 2.85 -1.69 -0.12
C ILE A 139 3.16 -1.86 1.37
N THR A 140 2.21 -2.34 2.16
CA THR A 140 2.42 -2.51 3.61
C THR A 140 3.54 -3.50 3.92
N LEU A 141 3.71 -4.53 3.09
CA LEU A 141 4.80 -5.49 3.24
C LEU A 141 6.17 -4.93 2.86
N ILE A 142 6.28 -4.23 1.74
CA ILE A 142 7.60 -3.92 1.16
C ILE A 142 8.09 -2.53 1.59
N VAL A 143 7.20 -1.58 1.92
CA VAL A 143 7.61 -0.23 2.37
C VAL A 143 8.54 -0.26 3.59
N PRO A 144 8.29 -1.05 4.66
CA PRO A 144 9.23 -1.13 5.79
C PRO A 144 10.64 -1.55 5.36
N ILE A 145 10.77 -2.47 4.41
CA ILE A 145 12.05 -2.89 3.84
C ILE A 145 12.67 -1.74 3.03
N ALA A 146 11.87 -1.03 2.23
CA ALA A 146 12.34 0.10 1.43
C ALA A 146 12.85 1.28 2.29
N VAL A 147 12.20 1.53 3.43
CA VAL A 147 12.65 2.52 4.42
C VAL A 147 14.03 2.13 4.99
N ALA A 148 14.20 0.86 5.36
CA ALA A 148 15.49 0.35 5.86
C ALA A 148 16.60 0.41 4.79
N VAL A 149 16.28 0.07 3.53
CA VAL A 149 17.19 0.21 2.40
C VAL A 149 17.62 1.67 2.22
N ALA A 150 16.68 2.62 2.22
CA ALA A 150 16.99 4.04 2.09
C ALA A 150 17.97 4.50 3.19
N LYS A 151 17.70 4.10 4.44
CA LYS A 151 18.53 4.47 5.60
C LYS A 151 19.95 3.89 5.54
N ALA A 152 20.13 2.64 5.12
CA ALA A 152 21.45 2.00 5.09
C ALA A 152 22.27 2.30 3.83
N SER A 153 21.63 2.58 2.69
CA SER A 153 22.33 2.85 1.43
C SER A 153 22.49 4.33 1.10
N GLY A 154 21.76 5.22 1.79
CA GLY A 154 21.76 6.66 1.52
C GLY A 154 20.86 7.09 0.34
N PHE A 155 20.07 6.18 -0.24
CA PHE A 155 19.07 6.57 -1.24
C PHE A 155 17.99 7.47 -0.64
N HIS A 156 17.52 8.43 -1.45
CA HIS A 156 16.41 9.27 -1.06
C HIS A 156 15.16 8.42 -0.76
N LEU A 157 14.56 8.62 0.41
CA LEU A 157 13.42 7.84 0.88
C LEU A 157 12.26 7.80 -0.13
N ALA A 158 11.94 8.94 -0.74
CA ALA A 158 10.89 9.04 -1.74
C ALA A 158 11.14 8.18 -3.00
N LEU A 159 12.41 7.96 -3.39
CA LEU A 159 12.74 7.09 -4.52
C LEU A 159 12.47 5.62 -4.17
N CYS A 160 12.86 5.19 -2.97
CA CYS A 160 12.61 3.84 -2.48
C CYS A 160 11.11 3.55 -2.34
N ILE A 161 10.36 4.44 -1.68
CA ILE A 161 8.91 4.28 -1.49
C ILE A 161 8.17 4.37 -2.83
N GLY A 162 8.52 5.35 -3.68
CA GLY A 162 7.91 5.50 -5.01
C GLY A 162 8.12 4.29 -5.91
N SER A 163 9.27 3.63 -5.80
CA SER A 163 9.55 2.37 -6.51
C SER A 163 8.67 1.23 -6.04
N VAL A 164 8.47 1.07 -4.73
CA VAL A 164 7.54 0.07 -4.18
C VAL A 164 6.10 0.35 -4.59
N MET A 165 5.65 1.59 -4.47
CA MET A 165 4.30 1.99 -4.85
C MET A 165 4.05 1.76 -6.35
N GLY A 166 4.99 2.17 -7.21
CA GLY A 166 4.89 1.95 -8.65
C GLY A 166 4.81 0.48 -9.01
N GLY A 167 5.65 -0.37 -8.41
CA GLY A 167 5.64 -1.81 -8.64
C GLY A 167 4.36 -2.48 -8.13
N ALA A 168 3.89 -2.08 -6.95
CA ALA A 168 2.63 -2.59 -6.40
C ALA A 168 1.42 -2.21 -7.28
N MET A 169 1.34 -0.97 -7.75
CA MET A 169 0.27 -0.54 -8.66
C MET A 169 0.31 -1.26 -10.00
N PHE A 170 1.51 -1.50 -10.55
CA PHE A 170 1.68 -2.31 -11.75
C PHE A 170 1.15 -3.73 -11.56
N GLY A 171 1.51 -4.40 -10.48
CA GLY A 171 1.13 -5.80 -10.27
C GLY A 171 -0.36 -5.98 -10.01
N ASP A 172 -0.96 -5.15 -9.14
CA ASP A 172 -2.40 -5.17 -8.87
C ASP A 172 -3.23 -4.97 -10.14
N ASN A 173 -2.77 -4.06 -11.01
CA ASN A 173 -3.40 -3.80 -12.30
C ASN A 173 -3.36 -5.02 -13.25
N LEU A 174 -2.40 -5.93 -13.10
CA LEU A 174 -2.26 -7.12 -13.93
C LEU A 174 -2.79 -8.40 -13.27
N SER A 175 -3.16 -8.37 -11.99
CA SER A 175 -3.59 -9.58 -11.31
C SER A 175 -4.97 -10.06 -11.77
N PHE A 176 -5.11 -11.37 -11.93
CA PHE A 176 -6.38 -12.04 -12.24
C PHE A 176 -7.31 -12.18 -11.02
N ILE A 177 -6.77 -12.01 -9.81
CA ILE A 177 -7.54 -12.19 -8.57
C ILE A 177 -7.85 -10.87 -7.86
N SER A 178 -7.47 -9.73 -8.44
CA SER A 178 -7.73 -8.41 -7.88
C SER A 178 -9.20 -8.03 -7.97
N ASP A 179 -9.77 -7.54 -6.86
CA ASP A 179 -11.18 -7.15 -6.76
C ASP A 179 -11.56 -6.08 -7.79
N THR A 180 -10.68 -5.10 -8.02
CA THR A 180 -10.88 -4.07 -9.05
C THR A 180 -10.95 -4.66 -10.45
N THR A 181 -10.15 -5.70 -10.71
CA THR A 181 -10.15 -6.43 -11.99
C THR A 181 -11.45 -7.21 -12.17
N ILE A 182 -11.89 -7.94 -11.15
CA ILE A 182 -13.11 -8.74 -11.18
C ILE A 182 -14.34 -7.83 -11.33
N ALA A 183 -14.40 -6.73 -10.58
CA ALA A 183 -15.47 -5.75 -10.67
C ALA A 183 -15.50 -5.05 -12.04
N ALA A 184 -14.34 -4.64 -12.58
CA ALA A 184 -14.27 -4.04 -13.91
C ALA A 184 -14.75 -5.04 -15.00
N CYS A 185 -14.29 -6.29 -14.96
CA CYS A 185 -14.67 -7.29 -15.96
C CYS A 185 -16.16 -7.67 -15.88
N SER A 186 -16.68 -7.88 -14.66
CA SER A 186 -18.09 -8.24 -14.44
C SER A 186 -19.06 -7.12 -14.80
N THR A 187 -18.70 -5.85 -14.53
CA THR A 187 -19.56 -4.70 -14.88
C THR A 187 -19.51 -4.36 -16.36
N GLN A 188 -18.39 -4.60 -17.03
CA GLN A 188 -18.23 -4.34 -18.47
C GLN A 188 -18.55 -5.55 -19.36
N GLY A 189 -18.81 -6.73 -18.77
CA GLY A 189 -19.10 -7.96 -19.50
C GLY A 189 -17.93 -8.48 -20.34
N CYS A 190 -16.68 -8.15 -19.97
CA CYS A 190 -15.49 -8.59 -20.69
C CYS A 190 -14.79 -9.75 -19.97
N GLU A 191 -14.08 -10.59 -20.73
CA GLU A 191 -13.31 -11.69 -20.14
C GLU A 191 -12.04 -11.16 -19.46
N MET A 192 -11.69 -11.73 -18.30
CA MET A 192 -10.48 -11.34 -17.58
C MET A 192 -9.21 -11.47 -18.42
N LYS A 193 -9.15 -12.45 -19.33
CA LYS A 193 -8.02 -12.67 -20.23
C LYS A 193 -7.81 -11.50 -21.20
N ASP A 194 -8.90 -10.93 -21.71
CA ASP A 194 -8.85 -9.81 -22.66
C ASP A 194 -8.40 -8.52 -21.96
N LYS A 195 -8.91 -8.29 -20.75
CA LYS A 195 -8.46 -7.22 -19.87
C LYS A 195 -6.97 -7.36 -19.56
N PHE A 196 -6.52 -8.54 -19.14
CA PHE A 196 -5.10 -8.79 -18.84
C PHE A 196 -4.21 -8.49 -20.05
N ARG A 197 -4.56 -9.01 -21.23
CA ARG A 197 -3.76 -8.82 -22.46
C ARG A 197 -3.65 -7.34 -22.84
N THR A 198 -4.74 -6.59 -22.68
CA THR A 198 -4.77 -5.15 -22.97
C THR A 198 -3.96 -4.36 -21.95
N ASN A 199 -4.17 -4.62 -20.66
CA ASN A 199 -3.44 -3.96 -19.57
C ASN A 199 -1.95 -4.28 -19.63
N PHE A 200 -1.57 -5.51 -19.94
CA PHE A 200 -0.16 -5.89 -20.06
C PHE A 200 0.55 -5.10 -21.17
N ARG A 201 -0.13 -4.87 -22.31
CA ARG A 201 0.42 -4.10 -23.43
C ARG A 201 0.68 -2.63 -23.10
N ILE A 202 -0.10 -2.04 -22.18
CA ILE A 202 0.07 -0.65 -21.75
C ILE A 202 1.00 -0.53 -20.53
N ALA A 203 0.87 -1.44 -19.58
CA ALA A 203 1.56 -1.39 -18.30
C ALA A 203 3.01 -1.87 -18.41
N LEU A 204 3.31 -2.90 -19.23
CA LEU A 204 4.68 -3.41 -19.36
C LEU A 204 5.64 -2.36 -19.93
N PRO A 205 5.33 -1.64 -21.03
CA PRO A 205 6.22 -0.58 -21.50
C PRO A 205 6.46 0.51 -20.45
N ALA A 206 5.40 0.93 -19.74
CA ALA A 206 5.53 1.92 -18.67
C ALA A 206 6.41 1.40 -17.52
N ALA A 207 6.25 0.14 -17.11
CA ALA A 207 7.08 -0.47 -16.07
C ALA A 207 8.55 -0.60 -16.50
N LEU A 208 8.83 -0.92 -17.76
CA LEU A 208 10.19 -0.96 -18.30
C LEU A 208 10.85 0.41 -18.32
N VAL A 209 10.10 1.46 -18.71
CA VAL A 209 10.59 2.85 -18.66
C VAL A 209 10.86 3.26 -17.21
N THR A 210 9.94 2.97 -16.29
CA THR A 210 10.12 3.25 -14.86
C THR A 210 11.33 2.52 -14.30
N LEU A 211 11.52 1.24 -14.61
CA LEU A 211 12.68 0.46 -14.20
C LEU A 211 13.99 1.06 -14.74
N ALA A 212 14.00 1.47 -16.01
CA ALA A 212 15.16 2.12 -16.61
C ALA A 212 15.49 3.45 -15.91
N LEU A 213 14.48 4.28 -15.61
CA LEU A 213 14.66 5.53 -14.86
C LEU A 213 15.18 5.29 -13.45
N ILE A 214 14.64 4.29 -12.74
CA ILE A 214 15.11 3.88 -11.42
C ILE A 214 16.59 3.50 -11.49
N ILE A 215 16.99 2.68 -12.46
CA ILE A 215 18.39 2.28 -12.63
C ILE A 215 19.27 3.50 -12.92
N VAL A 216 18.85 4.40 -13.81
CA VAL A 216 19.61 5.62 -14.14
C VAL A 216 19.77 6.51 -12.91
N PHE A 217 18.71 6.74 -12.15
CA PHE A 217 18.77 7.55 -10.93
C PHE A 217 19.61 6.86 -9.85
N SER A 218 19.49 5.54 -9.68
CA SER A 218 20.30 4.81 -8.71
C SER A 218 21.79 4.81 -9.06
N LEU A 219 22.15 4.75 -10.34
CA LEU A 219 23.54 4.83 -10.79
C LEU A 219 24.14 6.25 -10.66
N LYS A 220 23.30 7.29 -10.73
CA LYS A 220 23.71 8.70 -10.55
C LYS A 220 23.69 9.15 -9.09
N SER A 221 23.05 8.40 -8.22
CA SER A 221 22.99 8.74 -6.80
C SER A 221 24.36 8.54 -6.18
N ASP A 222 24.85 9.56 -5.50
CA ASP A 222 26.07 9.47 -4.70
C ASP A 222 25.73 8.69 -3.42
N ILE A 223 25.73 7.35 -3.53
CA ILE A 223 25.56 6.46 -2.39
C ILE A 223 26.90 6.38 -1.66
N GLY A 224 26.91 6.79 -0.39
CA GLY A 224 28.10 6.70 0.47
C GLY A 224 28.56 5.25 0.67
N ALA A 225 29.59 5.04 1.47
CA ALA A 225 29.96 3.69 1.89
C ALA A 225 28.75 3.04 2.58
N VAL A 226 28.26 1.94 2.01
CA VAL A 226 27.13 1.20 2.56
C VAL A 226 27.65 0.40 3.74
N GLU A 227 27.52 0.96 4.93
CA GLU A 227 27.71 0.22 6.17
C GLU A 227 26.50 -0.69 6.35
N ILE A 228 26.72 -1.99 6.20
CA ILE A 228 25.69 -3.00 6.43
C ILE A 228 25.73 -3.34 7.92
N PRO A 229 24.73 -2.96 8.71
CA PRO A 229 24.69 -3.29 10.13
C PRO A 229 24.51 -4.81 10.32
N GLU A 230 24.77 -5.28 11.53
CA GLU A 230 24.51 -6.68 11.89
C GLU A 230 23.01 -7.00 11.73
N TYR A 231 22.70 -8.17 11.17
CA TYR A 231 21.34 -8.62 10.91
C TYR A 231 21.12 -10.06 11.35
N HIS A 232 19.87 -10.38 11.74
CA HIS A 232 19.52 -11.71 12.22
C HIS A 232 18.70 -12.48 11.18
N LEU A 233 19.27 -13.55 10.63
CA LEU A 233 18.62 -14.38 9.63
C LEU A 233 17.30 -15.00 10.11
N LEU A 234 17.18 -15.36 11.39
CA LEU A 234 15.91 -15.87 11.92
C LEU A 234 14.80 -14.81 11.83
N GLN A 235 15.13 -13.54 12.04
CA GLN A 235 14.14 -12.46 11.99
C GLN A 235 13.68 -12.16 10.54
N THR A 236 14.36 -12.64 9.49
CA THR A 236 13.88 -12.46 8.11
C THR A 236 12.80 -13.46 7.72
N VAL A 237 12.72 -14.60 8.42
CA VAL A 237 11.82 -15.71 8.10
C VAL A 237 10.34 -15.28 7.99
N PRO A 238 9.77 -14.47 8.89
CA PRO A 238 8.37 -14.06 8.78
C PRO A 238 8.10 -13.28 7.49
N TYR A 239 8.98 -12.34 7.11
CA TYR A 239 8.86 -11.62 5.84
C TYR A 239 9.04 -12.54 4.63
N LEU A 240 10.00 -13.46 4.67
CA LEU A 240 10.22 -14.41 3.57
C LEU A 240 9.02 -15.33 3.38
N LEU A 241 8.42 -15.84 4.45
CA LEU A 241 7.17 -16.61 4.38
C LEU A 241 6.06 -15.80 3.74
N VAL A 242 5.93 -14.52 4.13
CA VAL A 242 4.91 -13.64 3.55
C VAL A 242 5.17 -13.36 2.07
N LEU A 243 6.41 -13.05 1.70
CA LEU A 243 6.79 -12.79 0.30
C LEU A 243 6.62 -14.04 -0.57
N ILE A 244 7.07 -15.20 -0.11
CA ILE A 244 6.96 -16.48 -0.82
C ILE A 244 5.48 -16.88 -0.95
N GLY A 245 4.71 -16.79 0.14
CA GLY A 245 3.27 -17.07 0.12
C GLY A 245 2.52 -16.13 -0.83
N GLY A 246 2.92 -14.86 -0.85
CA GLY A 246 2.40 -13.88 -1.79
C GLY A 246 2.69 -14.23 -3.25
N VAL A 247 3.94 -14.56 -3.58
CA VAL A 247 4.36 -14.99 -4.92
C VAL A 247 3.69 -16.31 -5.33
N ALA A 248 3.43 -17.21 -4.37
CA ALA A 248 2.71 -18.44 -4.60
C ALA A 248 1.20 -18.25 -4.84
N GLY A 249 0.70 -17.01 -4.77
CA GLY A 249 -0.72 -16.68 -5.01
C GLY A 249 -1.64 -17.07 -3.86
N VAL A 250 -1.11 -17.28 -2.65
CA VAL A 250 -1.92 -17.53 -1.45
C VAL A 250 -2.63 -16.24 -1.06
N ASN A 251 -3.86 -16.36 -0.56
CA ASN A 251 -4.65 -15.20 -0.12
C ASN A 251 -3.87 -14.36 0.91
N VAL A 252 -3.77 -13.05 0.65
CA VAL A 252 -2.98 -12.10 1.43
C VAL A 252 -3.30 -12.15 2.92
N PHE A 253 -4.57 -12.28 3.28
CA PHE A 253 -4.97 -12.37 4.67
C PHE A 253 -4.37 -13.61 5.36
N LEU A 254 -4.42 -14.77 4.70
CA LEU A 254 -3.79 -15.99 5.21
C LEU A 254 -2.28 -15.86 5.30
N VAL A 255 -1.66 -15.28 4.28
CA VAL A 255 -0.21 -15.06 4.25
C VAL A 255 0.21 -14.16 5.43
N LEU A 256 -0.47 -13.04 5.67
CA LEU A 256 -0.19 -12.17 6.80
C LEU A 256 -0.41 -12.87 8.15
N LEU A 257 -1.45 -13.70 8.29
CA LEU A 257 -1.65 -14.51 9.51
C LEU A 257 -0.50 -15.50 9.73
N THR A 258 0.00 -16.15 8.68
CA THR A 258 1.19 -17.02 8.81
C THR A 258 2.45 -16.23 9.19
N GLY A 259 2.59 -15.00 8.68
CA GLY A 259 3.64 -14.06 9.08
C GLY A 259 3.55 -13.65 10.55
N ILE A 260 2.34 -13.32 11.03
CA ILE A 260 2.08 -12.98 12.45
C ILE A 260 2.42 -14.16 13.35
N PHE A 261 1.96 -15.36 12.98
CA PHE A 261 2.18 -16.56 13.78
C PHE A 261 3.67 -16.92 13.86
N SER A 262 4.35 -17.00 12.72
CA SER A 262 5.79 -17.27 12.67
C SER A 262 6.61 -16.17 13.34
N GLY A 263 6.26 -14.90 13.10
CA GLY A 263 6.88 -13.74 13.75
C GLY A 263 6.74 -13.78 15.26
N THR A 264 5.56 -14.10 15.77
CA THR A 264 5.32 -14.21 17.22
C THR A 264 6.25 -15.26 17.84
N ILE A 265 6.34 -16.44 17.23
CA ILE A 265 7.21 -17.51 17.71
C ILE A 265 8.68 -17.07 17.69
N ILE A 266 9.13 -16.53 16.56
CA ILE A 266 10.55 -16.18 16.36
C ILE A 266 10.97 -15.02 17.24
N MET A 267 10.17 -13.96 17.34
CA MET A 267 10.52 -12.76 18.10
C MET A 267 10.56 -13.04 19.61
N LEU A 268 9.68 -13.92 20.10
CA LEU A 268 9.73 -14.38 21.49
C LEU A 268 10.91 -15.34 21.73
N ALA A 269 11.14 -16.30 20.82
CA ALA A 269 12.21 -17.29 20.97
C ALA A 269 13.62 -16.68 20.89
N THR A 270 13.78 -15.62 20.08
CA THR A 270 15.06 -14.88 19.96
C THR A 270 15.25 -13.84 21.07
N GLY A 271 14.24 -13.61 21.92
CA GLY A 271 14.27 -12.56 22.95
C GLY A 271 14.23 -11.14 22.38
N ALA A 272 13.92 -10.98 21.09
CA ALA A 272 13.86 -9.67 20.42
C ALA A 272 12.66 -8.82 20.89
N VAL A 273 11.59 -9.46 21.36
CA VAL A 273 10.42 -8.80 21.97
C VAL A 273 10.04 -9.52 23.26
N HIS A 274 9.76 -8.77 24.33
CA HIS A 274 9.29 -9.36 25.58
C HIS A 274 7.80 -9.76 25.47
N PRO A 275 7.36 -10.90 26.04
CA PRO A 275 5.96 -11.34 25.94
C PRO A 275 4.92 -10.29 26.37
N THR A 276 5.26 -9.47 27.37
CA THR A 276 4.38 -8.40 27.88
C THR A 276 4.23 -7.23 26.93
N GLU A 277 5.22 -7.01 26.05
CA GLU A 277 5.24 -5.90 25.10
C GLU A 277 4.59 -6.27 23.77
N LEU A 278 4.53 -7.57 23.45
CA LEU A 278 4.04 -8.05 22.16
C LEU A 278 2.63 -7.55 21.83
N LEU A 279 1.69 -7.64 22.77
CA LEU A 279 0.32 -7.15 22.55
C LEU A 279 0.28 -5.63 22.34
N GLY A 280 1.11 -4.88 23.08
CA GLY A 280 1.26 -3.44 22.89
C GLY A 280 1.81 -3.10 21.51
N ASN A 281 2.80 -3.85 21.03
CA ASN A 281 3.40 -3.68 19.72
C ASN A 281 2.42 -4.05 18.59
N MET A 282 1.62 -5.10 18.76
CA MET A 282 0.53 -5.44 17.83
C MET A 282 -0.48 -4.28 17.73
N GLY A 283 -0.87 -3.72 18.87
CA GLY A 283 -1.79 -2.58 18.94
C GLY A 283 -1.23 -1.31 18.31
N SER A 284 0.04 -0.98 18.56
CA SER A 284 0.69 0.18 17.96
C SER A 284 0.88 0.02 16.46
N GLY A 285 1.22 -1.19 16.00
CA GLY A 285 1.32 -1.54 14.59
C GLY A 285 -0.02 -1.41 13.86
N ALA A 286 -1.11 -1.95 14.42
CA ALA A 286 -2.46 -1.77 13.89
C ALA A 286 -2.86 -0.29 13.85
N SER A 287 -2.53 0.46 14.90
CA SER A 287 -2.87 1.89 15.00
C SER A 287 -2.09 2.74 13.99
N GLY A 288 -0.85 2.36 13.66
CA GLY A 288 -0.05 3.04 12.63
C GLY A 288 -0.59 2.90 11.21
N MET A 289 -1.64 2.08 10.99
CA MET A 289 -2.33 1.96 9.70
C MET A 289 -3.50 2.93 9.55
N PHE A 290 -3.88 3.64 10.62
CA PHE A 290 -4.80 4.76 10.51
C PHE A 290 -4.09 5.96 9.85
N GLU A 291 -4.87 6.86 9.26
CA GLU A 291 -4.35 8.18 8.90
C GLU A 291 -3.86 8.87 10.18
N THR A 292 -2.56 9.11 10.23
CA THR A 292 -1.88 10.02 11.17
C THR A 292 -1.47 11.29 10.45
#